data_AF-A0A8S0H4G2-F1
#
_entry.id   AF-A0A8S0H4G2-F1
#
_cell.length_a   1.000
_cell.length_b   1.000
_cell.length_c   1.000
_cell.angle_alpha   90.00
_cell.angle_beta   90.00
_cell.angle_gamma   90.00
#
_symmetry.space_group_name_H-M   'P 1'
#
loop_
_entity.id
_entity.type
_entity.pdbx_description
1 polymer ?
#
loop_
_entity_poly.entity_id
_entity_poly.type
_entity_poly.pdbx_seq_one_letter_code
_entity_poly.pdbx_strand_id
1 'polypeptide(L)'
;MLNKPQLFLDGLSMLAYLKLHGIALRYGWGVVEAQGQDALSVVTVAPYSSDWQPDMAKAQRIAAQTLAVGYGFIPRTQLSQQMGLEHNFSDDGYLRASANAWQQSSEPHVHLAGDMGGIRGGEAAMLSGRIAALSILMQRGVLSNEAALQRRQGYERKLASILRFRGAVDRYTARGAGQVELPKGDTVICRCEHTTRNDIERALSQGVQDMASLKMRTRVSMGDCQGRMCVGYCSDRLRQATGRKDVGWIRPRFPLDPIPFSAFPPSDQEVSQHD
;
A
#
# COMPACT_ATOMS: atom_id res chain seq x y z
N MET A 1 -23.31 -8.34 -5.38
CA MET A 1 -23.45 -9.51 -4.49
C MET A 1 -23.72 -10.81 -5.25
N LEU A 2 -24.57 -10.83 -6.28
CA LEU A 2 -24.94 -12.05 -7.03
C LEU A 2 -23.80 -12.79 -7.80
N ASN A 3 -22.67 -12.14 -8.08
CA ASN A 3 -21.61 -12.74 -8.91
C ASN A 3 -20.64 -13.69 -8.16
N LYS A 4 -20.66 -13.68 -6.82
CA LYS A 4 -19.77 -14.49 -5.96
C LYS A 4 -20.52 -14.89 -4.66
N PRO A 5 -21.50 -15.81 -4.74
CA PRO A 5 -22.34 -16.17 -3.60
C PRO A 5 -21.52 -16.79 -2.46
N GLN A 6 -20.51 -17.61 -2.75
CA GLN A 6 -19.68 -18.23 -1.71
C GLN A 6 -18.91 -17.18 -0.89
N LEU A 7 -18.21 -16.23 -1.52
CA LEU A 7 -17.49 -15.17 -0.79
C LEU A 7 -18.44 -14.31 0.06
N PHE A 8 -19.67 -14.10 -0.42
CA PHE A 8 -20.68 -13.41 0.35
C PHE A 8 -21.15 -14.23 1.57
N LEU A 9 -21.36 -15.53 1.40
CA LEU A 9 -21.69 -16.45 2.49
C LEU A 9 -20.54 -16.57 3.51
N ASP A 10 -19.29 -16.64 3.05
CA ASP A 10 -18.11 -16.63 3.91
C ASP A 10 -18.06 -15.34 4.74
N GLY A 11 -18.32 -14.18 4.11
CA GLY A 11 -18.44 -12.90 4.80
C GLY A 11 -19.58 -12.88 5.83
N LEU A 12 -20.76 -13.41 5.49
CA LEU A 12 -21.87 -13.56 6.43
C LEU A 12 -21.54 -14.49 7.59
N SER A 13 -20.82 -15.58 7.33
CA SER A 13 -20.34 -16.51 8.34
C SER A 13 -19.39 -15.81 9.33
N MET A 14 -18.46 -15.00 8.83
CA MET A 14 -17.58 -14.18 9.68
C MET A 14 -18.38 -13.19 10.53
N LEU A 15 -19.36 -12.49 9.95
CA LEU A 15 -20.22 -11.56 10.70
C LEU A 15 -21.08 -12.28 11.75
N ALA A 16 -21.60 -13.46 11.42
CA ALA A 16 -22.35 -14.30 12.33
C ALA A 16 -21.47 -14.78 13.49
N TYR A 17 -20.24 -15.23 13.20
CA TYR A 17 -19.26 -15.61 14.20
C TYR A 17 -19.01 -14.47 15.20
N LEU A 18 -18.74 -13.26 14.69
CA LEU A 18 -18.51 -12.09 15.53
C LEU A 18 -19.72 -11.78 16.42
N LYS A 19 -20.93 -11.82 15.85
CA LYS A 19 -22.17 -11.58 16.60
C LYS A 19 -22.45 -12.64 17.66
N LEU A 20 -22.27 -13.93 17.32
CA LEU A 20 -22.49 -15.05 18.24
C LEU A 20 -21.54 -15.03 19.44
N HIS A 21 -20.34 -14.50 19.26
CA HIS A 21 -19.33 -14.36 20.33
C HIS A 21 -19.36 -12.98 21.01
N GLY A 22 -20.39 -12.16 20.75
CA GLY A 22 -20.54 -10.84 21.38
C GLY A 22 -19.45 -9.83 21.00
N ILE A 23 -18.74 -10.04 19.90
CA ILE A 23 -17.67 -9.15 19.43
C ILE A 23 -18.32 -7.93 18.77
N ALA A 24 -18.13 -6.76 19.38
CA ALA A 24 -18.75 -5.52 18.93
C ALA A 24 -18.21 -5.07 17.57
N LEU A 25 -19.11 -4.89 16.59
CA LEU A 25 -18.83 -4.29 15.30
C LEU A 25 -19.45 -2.89 15.23
N ARG A 26 -18.62 -1.87 14.99
CA ARG A 26 -19.03 -0.46 14.96
C ARG A 26 -18.77 0.13 13.58
N TYR A 27 -19.77 0.07 12.71
CA TYR A 27 -19.68 0.65 11.36
C TYR A 27 -19.70 2.18 11.41
N GLY A 28 -18.86 2.81 10.60
CA GLY A 28 -18.73 4.28 10.58
C GLY A 28 -18.00 4.84 11.81
N TRP A 29 -17.42 3.99 12.67
CA TRP A 29 -16.56 4.41 13.76
C TRP A 29 -15.09 4.16 13.41
N GLY A 30 -14.21 5.00 13.94
CA GLY A 30 -12.76 4.87 13.76
C GLY A 30 -12.01 5.27 15.03
N VAL A 31 -10.71 4.95 15.05
CA VAL A 31 -9.78 5.37 16.10
C VAL A 31 -9.43 6.84 15.90
N VAL A 32 -9.55 7.61 16.96
CA VAL A 32 -9.15 9.03 16.99
C VAL A 32 -7.81 9.21 17.69
N GLU A 33 -7.63 8.53 18.82
CA GLU A 33 -6.46 8.70 19.66
C GLU A 33 -6.14 7.39 20.37
N ALA A 34 -4.85 7.14 20.58
CA ALA A 34 -4.32 6.04 21.38
C ALA A 34 -3.43 6.63 22.47
N GLN A 35 -3.67 6.26 23.73
CA GLN A 35 -2.99 6.82 24.90
C GLN A 35 -2.35 5.71 25.74
N GLY A 36 -1.24 6.06 26.38
CA GLY A 36 -0.41 5.19 27.20
C GLY A 36 0.84 5.93 27.68
N GLN A 37 1.46 5.48 28.77
CA GLN A 37 2.80 5.93 29.16
C GLN A 37 3.84 5.06 28.45
N ASP A 38 4.10 3.86 28.98
CA ASP A 38 5.03 2.90 28.37
C ASP A 38 4.36 1.95 27.36
N ALA A 39 3.05 1.73 27.53
CA ALA A 39 2.24 0.86 26.69
C ALA A 39 0.82 1.40 26.54
N LEU A 40 0.13 0.96 25.48
CA LEU A 40 -1.26 1.31 25.22
C LEU A 40 -2.15 0.91 26.42
N SER A 41 -2.95 1.85 26.89
CA SER A 41 -3.93 1.62 27.96
C SER A 41 -5.35 1.99 27.53
N VAL A 42 -5.49 3.00 26.67
CA VAL A 42 -6.80 3.52 26.25
C VAL A 42 -6.79 3.87 24.77
N VAL A 43 -7.87 3.51 24.08
CA VAL A 43 -8.17 3.94 22.71
C VAL A 43 -9.44 4.77 22.72
N THR A 44 -9.38 5.97 22.14
CA THR A 44 -10.55 6.81 21.90
C THR A 44 -11.08 6.52 20.49
N VAL A 45 -12.35 6.15 20.39
CA VAL A 45 -13.06 5.93 19.11
C VAL A 45 -14.22 6.90 18.97
N ALA A 46 -14.53 7.31 17.75
CA ALA A 46 -15.66 8.19 17.45
C ALA A 46 -16.32 7.79 16.12
N PRO A 47 -17.61 8.13 15.91
CA PRO A 47 -18.22 8.04 14.59
C PRO A 47 -17.62 9.11 13.65
N TYR A 48 -17.48 8.77 12.38
CA TYR A 48 -16.94 9.65 11.34
C TYR A 48 -18.03 10.12 10.39
N SER A 49 -17.92 11.38 9.95
CA SER A 49 -18.75 11.93 8.87
C SER A 49 -18.33 11.38 7.49
N SER A 50 -19.11 11.70 6.45
CA SER A 50 -18.75 11.40 5.05
C SER A 50 -17.43 12.03 4.61
N ASP A 51 -17.04 13.15 5.23
CA ASP A 51 -15.79 13.87 4.96
C ASP A 51 -14.65 13.42 5.88
N TRP A 52 -14.85 12.32 6.61
CA TRP A 52 -13.85 11.71 7.48
C TRP A 52 -13.41 12.61 8.65
N GLN A 53 -14.34 13.39 9.20
CA GLN A 53 -14.15 14.12 10.44
C GLN A 53 -14.77 13.35 11.61
N PRO A 54 -14.05 13.15 12.73
CA PRO A 54 -14.58 12.47 13.91
C PRO A 54 -15.55 13.37 14.68
N ASP A 55 -16.72 12.85 15.04
CA ASP A 55 -17.66 13.49 15.96
C ASP A 55 -17.23 13.25 17.42
N MET A 56 -16.44 14.19 17.94
CA MET A 56 -15.88 14.11 19.29
C MET A 56 -16.95 14.16 20.39
N ALA A 57 -18.15 14.68 20.13
CA ALA A 57 -19.23 14.69 21.11
C ALA A 57 -19.74 13.26 21.42
N LYS A 58 -19.51 12.31 20.51
CA LYS A 58 -19.85 10.88 20.67
C LYS A 58 -18.63 10.00 20.92
N ALA A 59 -17.46 10.60 21.18
CA ALA A 59 -16.24 9.84 21.43
C ALA A 59 -16.39 8.93 22.65
N GLN A 60 -15.84 7.72 22.54
CA GLN A 60 -15.83 6.72 23.61
C GLN A 60 -14.41 6.27 23.87
N ARG A 61 -14.06 6.18 25.16
CA ARG A 61 -12.77 5.65 25.62
C ARG A 61 -12.93 4.18 25.94
N ILE A 62 -12.06 3.35 25.35
CA ILE A 62 -12.06 1.90 25.51
C ILE A 62 -10.72 1.51 26.11
N ALA A 63 -10.72 0.82 27.24
CA ALA A 63 -9.51 0.22 27.78
C ALA A 63 -9.03 -0.90 26.85
N ALA A 64 -7.79 -0.80 26.37
CA ALA A 64 -7.22 -1.76 25.44
C ALA A 64 -5.71 -1.81 25.60
N GLN A 65 -5.16 -3.02 25.52
CA GLN A 65 -3.71 -3.26 25.58
C GLN A 65 -3.10 -3.43 24.18
N THR A 66 -3.95 -3.72 23.17
CA THR A 66 -3.55 -3.95 21.79
C THR A 66 -4.47 -3.19 20.86
N LEU A 67 -3.89 -2.52 19.87
CA LEU A 67 -4.61 -1.87 18.80
C LEU A 67 -4.07 -2.36 17.45
N ALA A 68 -4.94 -2.95 16.64
CA ALA A 68 -4.64 -3.29 15.25
C ALA A 68 -5.31 -2.27 14.32
N VAL A 69 -4.52 -1.66 13.44
CA VAL A 69 -4.99 -0.60 12.53
C VAL A 69 -4.73 -1.01 11.09
N GLY A 70 -5.72 -0.82 10.22
CA GLY A 70 -5.60 -1.06 8.79
C GLY A 70 -6.26 0.06 7.98
N TYR A 71 -5.47 0.72 7.15
CA TYR A 71 -5.93 1.78 6.24
C TYR A 71 -5.65 1.40 4.78
N GLY A 72 -5.98 0.16 4.43
CA GLY A 72 -5.72 -0.38 3.10
C GLY A 72 -4.25 -0.70 2.83
N PHE A 73 -3.93 -0.90 1.55
CA PHE A 73 -2.64 -1.40 1.10
C PHE A 73 -2.09 -0.51 -0.02
N ILE A 74 -0.78 -0.29 0.01
CA ILE A 74 -0.04 0.39 -1.06
C ILE A 74 0.82 -0.67 -1.76
N PRO A 75 0.75 -0.82 -3.09
CA PRO A 75 1.59 -1.76 -3.82
C PRO A 75 3.09 -1.50 -3.58
N ARG A 76 3.85 -2.57 -3.33
CA ARG A 76 5.31 -2.52 -3.17
C ARG A 76 5.97 -2.45 -4.55
N THR A 77 6.31 -1.24 -5.01
CA THR A 77 6.87 -1.02 -6.36
C THR A 77 8.40 -0.91 -6.41
N GLN A 78 9.10 -1.04 -5.28
CA GLN A 78 10.52 -0.72 -5.22
C GLN A 78 11.37 -1.57 -6.17
N LEU A 79 11.07 -2.88 -6.28
CA LEU A 79 11.80 -3.76 -7.20
C LEU A 79 11.59 -3.35 -8.66
N SER A 80 10.35 -3.13 -9.08
CA SER A 80 10.06 -2.65 -10.45
C SER A 80 10.72 -1.31 -10.77
N GLN A 81 10.84 -0.42 -9.79
CA GLN A 81 11.53 0.86 -10.00
C GLN A 81 13.04 0.66 -10.18
N GLN A 82 13.68 -0.24 -9.43
CA GLN A 82 15.09 -0.56 -9.63
C GLN A 82 15.37 -1.26 -10.96
N MET A 83 14.41 -2.03 -11.44
CA MET A 83 14.45 -2.65 -12.77
C MET A 83 14.20 -1.65 -13.91
N GLY A 84 13.91 -0.38 -13.61
CA GLY A 84 13.66 0.64 -14.63
C GLY A 84 12.34 0.45 -15.39
N LEU A 85 11.39 -0.32 -14.84
CA LEU A 85 10.11 -0.56 -15.50
C LEU A 85 9.26 0.72 -15.51
N GLU A 86 8.32 0.81 -16.44
CA GLU A 86 7.38 1.93 -16.50
C GLU A 86 6.36 1.90 -15.36
N HIS A 87 6.11 3.07 -14.76
CA HIS A 87 5.11 3.28 -13.73
C HIS A 87 4.18 4.43 -14.06
N ASN A 88 2.96 4.35 -13.56
CA ASN A 88 1.98 5.43 -13.62
C ASN A 88 1.33 5.62 -12.24
N PHE A 89 0.88 6.84 -11.97
CA PHE A 89 0.02 7.11 -10.82
C PHE A 89 -1.38 6.57 -11.07
N SER A 90 -1.91 5.83 -10.11
CA SER A 90 -3.30 5.39 -10.09
C SER A 90 -4.23 6.45 -9.49
N ASP A 91 -5.54 6.26 -9.59
CA ASP A 91 -6.55 7.19 -9.06
C ASP A 91 -6.43 7.43 -7.54
N ASP A 92 -5.89 6.45 -6.81
CA ASP A 92 -5.58 6.54 -5.38
C ASP A 92 -4.30 7.35 -5.09
N GLY A 93 -3.65 7.89 -6.12
CA GLY A 93 -2.41 8.66 -6.03
C GLY A 93 -1.17 7.81 -5.82
N TYR A 94 -1.25 6.48 -5.81
CA TYR A 94 -0.06 5.64 -5.60
C TYR A 94 0.57 5.21 -6.94
N LEU A 95 1.90 5.18 -6.93
CA LEU A 95 2.68 4.73 -8.08
C LEU A 95 2.50 3.23 -8.28
N ARG A 96 2.22 2.79 -9.51
CA ARG A 96 2.06 1.38 -9.88
C ARG A 96 2.79 1.06 -11.17
N ALA A 97 3.37 -0.14 -11.24
CA ALA A 97 4.02 -0.62 -12.45
C ALA A 97 2.94 -0.99 -13.49
N SER A 98 3.19 -0.67 -14.75
CA SER A 98 2.25 -0.92 -15.84
C SER A 98 2.46 -2.32 -16.41
N ALA A 99 1.37 -3.03 -16.69
CA ALA A 99 1.40 -4.34 -17.34
C ALA A 99 0.33 -4.44 -18.43
N ASN A 100 0.64 -5.18 -19.49
CA ASN A 100 -0.33 -5.48 -20.54
C ASN A 100 -1.26 -6.66 -20.16
N ALA A 101 -2.13 -7.06 -21.07
CA ALA A 101 -3.09 -8.15 -20.85
C ALA A 101 -2.43 -9.53 -20.60
N TRP A 102 -1.16 -9.70 -20.96
CA TRP A 102 -0.35 -10.90 -20.69
C TRP A 102 0.49 -10.79 -19.42
N GLN A 103 0.26 -9.75 -18.62
CA GLN A 103 1.03 -9.41 -17.43
C GLN A 103 2.49 -9.04 -17.72
N GLN A 104 2.85 -8.74 -18.97
CA GLN A 104 4.20 -8.27 -19.30
C GLN A 104 4.32 -6.80 -18.90
N SER A 105 5.45 -6.43 -18.31
CA SER A 105 5.81 -5.04 -18.05
C SER A 105 6.27 -4.31 -19.32
N SER A 106 6.84 -3.11 -19.19
CA SER A 106 7.55 -2.43 -20.28
C SER A 106 8.75 -3.24 -20.80
N GLU A 107 9.32 -4.11 -19.97
CA GLU A 107 10.29 -5.12 -20.37
C GLU A 107 9.57 -6.44 -20.70
N PRO A 108 9.58 -6.92 -21.96
CA PRO A 108 8.75 -8.06 -22.39
C PRO A 108 9.00 -9.39 -21.68
N HIS A 109 10.20 -9.55 -21.10
CA HIS A 109 10.64 -10.74 -20.37
C HIS A 109 10.45 -10.64 -18.85
N VAL A 110 9.87 -9.53 -18.38
CA VAL A 110 9.54 -9.28 -16.98
C VAL A 110 8.02 -9.21 -16.83
N HIS A 111 7.47 -10.05 -15.96
CA HIS A 111 6.02 -10.13 -15.74
C HIS A 111 5.63 -9.62 -14.35
N LEU A 112 4.50 -8.94 -14.29
CA LEU A 112 3.93 -8.37 -13.08
C LEU A 112 2.65 -9.13 -12.71
N ALA A 113 2.70 -9.89 -11.62
CA ALA A 113 1.57 -10.68 -11.13
C ALA A 113 1.22 -10.29 -9.69
N GLY A 114 0.06 -10.75 -9.24
CA GLY A 114 -0.42 -10.44 -7.89
C GLY A 114 -0.91 -9.00 -7.74
N ASP A 115 -0.68 -8.46 -6.55
CA ASP A 115 -1.14 -7.12 -6.17
C ASP A 115 -0.24 -5.98 -6.66
N MET A 116 0.86 -6.31 -7.37
CA MET A 116 1.78 -5.33 -7.93
C MET A 116 1.15 -4.48 -9.03
N GLY A 117 0.24 -5.07 -9.81
CA GLY A 117 -0.62 -4.37 -10.79
C GLY A 117 -1.85 -3.69 -10.16
N GLY A 118 -1.86 -3.57 -8.84
CA GLY A 118 -2.96 -3.05 -8.02
C GLY A 118 -3.56 -4.13 -7.12
N ILE A 119 -4.03 -3.73 -5.95
CA ILE A 119 -4.63 -4.61 -4.96
C ILE A 119 -5.96 -5.13 -5.53
N ARG A 120 -6.05 -6.42 -5.86
CA ARG A 120 -7.25 -7.02 -6.48
C ARG A 120 -7.77 -8.24 -5.72
N GLY A 121 -7.03 -8.69 -4.70
CA GLY A 121 -7.42 -9.76 -3.80
C GLY A 121 -6.85 -11.11 -4.23
N GLY A 122 -6.80 -12.07 -3.31
CA GLY A 122 -6.03 -13.31 -3.50
C GLY A 122 -6.39 -14.11 -4.75
N GLU A 123 -7.68 -14.26 -5.07
CA GLU A 123 -8.09 -15.00 -6.28
C GLU A 123 -7.66 -14.28 -7.57
N ALA A 124 -7.79 -12.96 -7.62
CA ALA A 124 -7.33 -12.16 -8.76
C ALA A 124 -5.80 -12.22 -8.90
N ALA A 125 -5.07 -12.20 -7.78
CA ALA A 125 -3.63 -12.34 -7.73
C ALA A 125 -3.16 -13.71 -8.29
N MET A 126 -3.86 -14.79 -7.93
CA MET A 126 -3.58 -16.12 -8.49
C MET A 126 -3.88 -16.18 -10.00
N LEU A 127 -4.97 -15.56 -10.45
CA LEU A 127 -5.33 -15.54 -11.88
C LEU A 127 -4.34 -14.73 -12.71
N SER A 128 -3.87 -13.57 -12.23
CA SER A 128 -2.82 -12.81 -12.92
C SER A 128 -1.51 -13.61 -12.99
N GLY A 129 -1.13 -14.30 -11.91
CA GLY A 129 0.01 -15.22 -11.93
C GLY A 129 -0.11 -16.33 -12.98
N ARG A 130 -1.30 -16.92 -13.14
CA ARG A 130 -1.56 -17.92 -14.20
C ARG A 130 -1.44 -17.32 -15.61
N ILE A 131 -1.92 -16.10 -15.82
CA ILE A 131 -1.79 -15.41 -17.11
C ILE A 131 -0.32 -15.12 -17.43
N ALA A 132 0.45 -14.64 -16.45
CA ALA A 132 1.89 -14.45 -16.59
C ALA A 132 2.60 -15.77 -16.96
N ALA A 133 2.25 -16.87 -16.29
CA ALA A 133 2.81 -18.19 -16.60
C ALA A 133 2.50 -18.65 -18.04
N LEU A 134 1.28 -18.40 -18.54
CA LEU A 134 0.95 -18.69 -19.94
C LEU A 134 1.82 -17.88 -20.91
N SER A 135 2.05 -16.60 -20.62
CA SER A 135 2.93 -15.73 -21.42
C SER A 135 4.36 -16.27 -21.46
N ILE A 136 4.90 -16.67 -20.30
CA ILE A 136 6.25 -17.25 -20.19
C ILE A 136 6.36 -18.56 -20.98
N LEU A 137 5.40 -19.47 -20.85
CA LEU A 137 5.40 -20.75 -21.56
C LEU A 137 5.32 -20.56 -23.08
N MET A 138 4.55 -19.57 -23.53
CA MET A 138 4.44 -19.18 -24.94
C MET A 138 5.77 -18.61 -25.46
N GLN A 139 6.40 -17.70 -24.72
CA GLN A 139 7.72 -17.13 -25.07
C GLN A 139 8.83 -18.19 -25.13
N ARG A 140 8.73 -19.26 -24.33
CA ARG A 140 9.68 -20.37 -24.31
C ARG A 140 9.38 -21.47 -25.35
N GLY A 141 8.33 -21.32 -26.15
CA GLY A 141 7.93 -22.33 -27.15
C GLY A 141 7.40 -23.64 -26.55
N VAL A 142 7.04 -23.66 -25.25
CA VAL A 142 6.50 -24.84 -24.56
C VAL A 142 4.99 -24.98 -24.77
N LEU A 143 4.29 -23.86 -24.98
CA LEU A 143 2.85 -23.81 -25.20
C LEU A 143 2.54 -23.07 -26.49
N SER A 144 1.68 -23.63 -27.35
CA SER A 144 1.27 -22.96 -28.59
C SER A 144 0.46 -21.68 -28.28
N ASN A 145 0.51 -20.73 -29.21
CA ASN A 145 -0.21 -19.46 -29.09
C ASN A 145 -1.72 -19.68 -28.93
N GLU A 146 -2.29 -20.63 -29.67
CA GLU A 146 -3.72 -20.97 -29.63
C GLU A 146 -4.11 -21.52 -28.26
N ALA A 147 -3.33 -22.47 -27.73
CA ALA A 147 -3.58 -23.07 -26.42
C ALA A 147 -3.43 -22.04 -25.29
N ALA A 148 -2.43 -21.15 -25.39
CA ALA A 148 -2.23 -20.06 -24.44
C ALA A 148 -3.42 -19.09 -24.46
N LEU A 149 -3.88 -18.68 -25.64
CA LEU A 149 -4.99 -17.74 -25.80
C LEU A 149 -6.30 -18.32 -25.24
N GLN A 150 -6.60 -19.58 -25.54
CA GLN A 150 -7.81 -20.26 -25.05
C GLN A 150 -7.83 -20.32 -23.51
N ARG A 151 -6.70 -20.69 -22.89
CA ARG A 151 -6.58 -20.74 -21.41
C ARG A 151 -6.69 -19.34 -20.80
N ARG A 152 -6.03 -18.34 -21.41
CA ARG A 152 -6.08 -16.94 -20.95
C ARG A 152 -7.50 -16.41 -20.94
N GLN A 153 -8.28 -16.62 -22.00
CA GLN A 153 -9.70 -16.21 -22.05
C GLN A 153 -10.53 -16.78 -20.90
N GLY A 154 -10.24 -18.00 -20.46
CA GLY A 154 -10.86 -18.60 -19.28
C GLY A 154 -10.52 -17.85 -18.00
N TYR A 155 -9.26 -17.45 -17.82
CA TYR A 155 -8.82 -16.66 -16.67
C TYR A 155 -9.31 -15.21 -16.70
N GLU A 156 -9.32 -14.56 -17.86
CA GLU A 156 -9.83 -13.20 -18.03
C GLU A 156 -11.31 -13.09 -17.68
N ARG A 157 -12.13 -14.05 -18.09
CA ARG A 157 -13.56 -14.11 -17.70
C ARG A 157 -13.75 -14.19 -16.19
N LYS A 158 -12.93 -15.00 -15.50
CA LYS A 158 -12.95 -15.12 -14.03
C LYS A 158 -12.50 -13.81 -13.37
N LEU A 159 -11.42 -13.22 -13.87
CA LEU A 159 -10.88 -11.96 -13.37
C LEU A 159 -11.90 -10.82 -13.51
N ALA A 160 -12.55 -10.69 -14.67
CA ALA A 160 -13.58 -9.68 -14.90
C ALA A 160 -14.76 -9.81 -13.92
N SER A 161 -15.16 -11.04 -13.57
CA SER A 161 -16.20 -11.28 -12.56
C SER A 161 -15.78 -10.80 -11.16
N ILE A 162 -14.52 -11.06 -10.77
CA ILE A 162 -13.97 -10.62 -9.48
C ILE A 162 -13.93 -9.08 -9.42
N LEU A 163 -13.43 -8.42 -10.47
CA LEU A 163 -13.32 -6.96 -10.51
C LEU A 163 -14.68 -6.27 -10.39
N ARG A 164 -15.73 -6.81 -11.02
CA ARG A 164 -17.11 -6.29 -10.86
C ARG A 164 -17.61 -6.39 -9.43
N PHE A 165 -17.32 -7.49 -8.73
CA PHE A 165 -17.68 -7.65 -7.32
C PHE A 165 -16.89 -6.67 -6.44
N ARG A 166 -15.59 -6.53 -6.72
CA ARG A 166 -14.67 -5.72 -5.94
C ARG A 166 -14.98 -4.22 -6.00
N GLY A 167 -15.47 -3.71 -7.13
CA GLY A 167 -15.82 -2.29 -7.24
C GLY A 167 -16.88 -1.80 -6.23
N ALA A 168 -17.67 -2.70 -5.63
CA ALA A 168 -18.55 -2.36 -4.50
C ALA A 168 -17.80 -2.34 -3.16
N VAL A 169 -16.87 -3.28 -2.95
CA VAL A 169 -16.03 -3.36 -1.75
C VAL A 169 -15.09 -2.16 -1.68
N ASP A 170 -14.40 -1.83 -2.77
CA ASP A 170 -13.44 -0.72 -2.81
C ASP A 170 -14.14 0.62 -2.48
N ARG A 171 -15.41 0.80 -2.90
CA ARG A 171 -16.22 1.97 -2.51
C ARG A 171 -16.57 1.99 -1.03
N TYR A 172 -16.91 0.84 -0.46
CA TYR A 172 -17.26 0.72 0.95
C TYR A 172 -16.05 0.89 1.88
N THR A 173 -14.86 0.49 1.42
CA THR A 173 -13.59 0.57 2.17
C THR A 173 -12.74 1.76 1.75
N ALA A 174 -13.28 2.69 0.96
CA ALA A 174 -12.54 3.86 0.49
C ALA A 174 -12.13 4.73 1.68
N ARG A 175 -10.88 5.20 1.67
CA ARG A 175 -10.40 6.20 2.64
C ARG A 175 -10.83 7.59 2.19
N GLY A 176 -11.17 8.46 3.12
CA GLY A 176 -11.43 9.87 2.82
C GLY A 176 -10.30 10.78 3.25
N ALA A 177 -10.26 11.95 2.62
CA ALA A 177 -9.19 12.94 2.77
C ALA A 177 -9.07 13.52 4.18
N GLY A 178 -10.19 13.63 4.92
CA GLY A 178 -10.18 14.14 6.31
C GLY A 178 -9.31 13.34 7.27
N GLN A 179 -9.00 12.08 6.94
CA GLN A 179 -8.10 11.25 7.74
C GLN A 179 -6.67 11.82 7.85
N VAL A 180 -6.20 12.59 6.86
CA VAL A 180 -4.85 13.18 6.86
C VAL A 180 -4.65 14.18 8.00
N GLU A 181 -5.74 14.78 8.48
CA GLU A 181 -5.75 15.75 9.59
C GLU A 181 -5.79 15.10 10.98
N LEU A 182 -5.98 13.79 11.06
CA LEU A 182 -6.11 13.10 12.35
C LEU A 182 -4.85 13.19 13.23
N PRO A 183 -3.62 13.04 12.69
CA PRO A 183 -2.40 13.16 13.50
C PRO A 183 -2.22 14.56 14.07
N LYS A 184 -2.00 14.63 15.39
CA LYS A 184 -1.59 15.87 16.08
C LYS A 184 -0.15 16.23 15.72
N GLY A 185 0.25 17.46 16.01
CA GLY A 185 1.56 17.99 15.64
C GLY A 185 2.77 17.18 16.15
N ASP A 186 2.66 16.58 17.33
CA ASP A 186 3.67 15.72 17.94
C ASP A 186 3.61 14.26 17.49
N THR A 187 2.62 13.88 16.67
CA THR A 187 2.46 12.49 16.22
C THR A 187 3.62 12.09 15.33
N VAL A 188 4.31 11.00 15.69
CA VAL A 188 5.40 10.43 14.89
C VAL A 188 4.85 9.82 13.61
N ILE A 189 5.25 10.37 12.47
CA ILE A 189 4.88 9.89 11.14
C ILE A 189 5.93 8.90 10.61
N CYS A 190 7.22 9.19 10.83
CA CYS A 190 8.30 8.29 10.44
C CYS A 190 8.93 7.65 11.69
N ARG A 191 8.56 6.41 11.98
CA ARG A 191 9.10 5.68 13.15
C ARG A 191 10.63 5.57 13.13
N CYS A 192 11.23 5.35 11.96
CA CYS A 192 12.68 5.14 11.88
C CYS A 192 13.48 6.42 12.16
N GLU A 193 12.96 7.58 11.76
CA GLU A 193 13.68 8.85 11.85
C GLU A 193 13.08 9.79 12.91
N HIS A 194 12.08 9.30 13.65
CA HIS A 194 11.29 10.04 14.64
C HIS A 194 10.70 11.37 14.12
N THR A 195 10.49 11.49 12.80
CA THR A 195 9.89 12.69 12.20
C THR A 195 8.42 12.81 12.61
N THR A 196 8.07 13.96 13.17
CA THR A 196 6.70 14.28 13.60
C THR A 196 5.88 14.94 12.49
N ARG A 197 4.57 15.04 12.73
CA ARG A 197 3.65 15.85 11.92
C ARG A 197 4.11 17.31 11.80
N ASN A 198 4.56 17.92 12.89
CA ASN A 198 5.03 19.31 12.92
C ASN A 198 6.30 19.52 12.09
N ASP A 199 7.19 18.54 12.03
CA ASP A 199 8.38 18.62 11.17
C ASP A 199 8.00 18.69 9.69
N ILE A 200 6.96 17.93 9.30
CA ILE A 200 6.40 17.97 7.94
C ILE A 200 5.75 19.33 7.69
N GLU A 201 4.93 19.84 8.61
CA GLU A 201 4.31 21.16 8.47
C GLU A 201 5.32 22.28 8.34
N ARG A 202 6.38 22.24 9.15
CA ARG A 202 7.49 23.20 9.05
C ARG A 202 8.20 23.13 7.71
N ALA A 203 8.38 21.93 7.15
CA ALA A 203 8.96 21.77 5.82
C ALA A 203 8.05 22.37 4.73
N LEU A 204 6.73 22.14 4.81
CA LEU A 204 5.75 22.73 3.90
C LEU A 204 5.74 24.26 3.99
N SER A 205 5.79 24.82 5.21
CA SER A 205 5.84 26.27 5.40
C SER A 205 7.14 26.90 4.87
N GLN A 206 8.18 26.09 4.66
CA GLN A 206 9.46 26.50 4.06
C GLN A 206 9.49 26.32 2.53
N GLY A 207 8.35 25.98 1.92
CA GLY A 207 8.20 25.89 0.47
C GLY A 207 8.46 24.49 -0.12
N VAL A 208 8.56 23.45 0.70
CA VAL A 208 8.64 22.07 0.19
C VAL A 208 7.33 21.69 -0.49
N GLN A 209 7.40 21.20 -1.73
CA GLN A 209 6.21 20.83 -2.53
C GLN A 209 6.24 19.41 -3.09
N ASP A 210 7.33 18.66 -2.89
CA ASP A 210 7.51 17.32 -3.43
C ASP A 210 8.17 16.38 -2.42
N MET A 211 8.03 15.08 -2.68
CA MET A 211 8.50 14.02 -1.80
C MET A 211 10.03 13.99 -1.66
N ALA A 212 10.78 14.33 -2.72
CA ALA A 212 12.25 14.31 -2.65
C ALA A 212 12.76 15.46 -1.76
N SER A 213 12.20 16.66 -1.92
CA SER A 213 12.48 17.81 -1.07
C SER A 213 12.05 17.57 0.38
N LEU A 214 10.89 16.93 0.59
CA LEU A 214 10.42 16.56 1.93
C LEU A 214 11.39 15.58 2.61
N LYS A 215 11.82 14.54 1.89
CA LYS A 215 12.86 13.60 2.34
C LYS A 215 14.14 14.33 2.74
N MET A 216 14.65 15.22 1.89
CA MET A 216 15.88 15.97 2.20
C MET A 216 15.73 16.85 3.43
N ARG A 217 14.56 17.48 3.62
CA ARG A 217 14.33 18.43 4.72
C ARG A 217 14.04 17.77 6.06
N THR A 218 13.38 16.60 6.05
CA THR A 218 12.82 15.98 7.26
C THR A 218 13.34 14.58 7.54
N ARG A 219 14.16 14.03 6.63
CA ARG A 219 14.67 12.66 6.64
C ARG A 219 13.62 11.56 6.50
N VAL A 220 12.34 11.88 6.28
CA VAL A 220 11.32 10.85 6.03
C VAL A 220 11.77 9.90 4.93
N SER A 221 11.49 8.60 5.12
CA SER A 221 11.93 7.51 4.26
C SER A 221 13.42 7.15 4.28
N MET A 222 14.25 7.76 5.12
CA MET A 222 15.70 7.48 5.14
C MET A 222 16.11 6.30 6.04
N GLY A 223 15.28 5.92 7.02
CA GLY A 223 15.61 4.81 7.92
C GLY A 223 15.32 3.43 7.34
N ASP A 224 15.51 2.38 8.15
CA ASP A 224 15.53 0.96 7.72
C ASP A 224 14.30 0.51 6.92
N CYS A 225 13.12 1.06 7.21
CA CYS A 225 11.91 0.71 6.47
C CYS A 225 11.86 1.28 5.04
N GLN A 226 12.77 2.19 4.69
CA GLN A 226 12.86 2.86 3.39
C GLN A 226 11.52 3.47 2.94
N GLY A 227 10.77 4.04 3.89
CA GLY A 227 9.52 4.74 3.61
C GLY A 227 8.25 3.90 3.60
N ARG A 228 8.32 2.60 3.90
CA ARG A 228 7.13 1.70 3.91
C ARG A 228 5.96 2.21 4.75
N MET A 229 6.24 2.88 5.86
CA MET A 229 5.21 3.36 6.79
C MET A 229 4.82 4.82 6.54
N CYS A 230 5.78 5.70 6.28
CA CYS A 230 5.53 7.15 6.26
C CYS A 230 5.17 7.71 4.88
N VAL A 231 5.59 7.07 3.78
CA VAL A 231 5.43 7.65 2.42
C VAL A 231 3.97 7.84 2.05
N GLY A 232 3.07 6.94 2.47
CA GLY A 232 1.63 7.08 2.23
C GLY A 232 1.09 8.39 2.81
N TYR A 233 1.28 8.59 4.11
CA TYR A 233 0.87 9.81 4.80
C TYR A 233 1.52 11.06 4.21
N CYS A 234 2.84 11.05 3.99
CA CYS A 234 3.56 12.19 3.43
C CYS A 234 3.06 12.56 2.03
N SER A 235 2.73 11.57 1.21
CA SER A 235 2.19 11.80 -0.14
C SER A 235 0.81 12.44 -0.06
N ASP A 236 -0.09 11.86 0.75
CA ASP A 236 -1.45 12.38 0.93
C ASP A 236 -1.43 13.82 1.47
N ARG A 237 -0.54 14.11 2.42
CA ARG A 237 -0.37 15.45 2.96
C ARG A 237 0.18 16.45 1.94
N LEU A 238 1.19 16.08 1.16
CA LEU A 238 1.73 16.94 0.10
C LEU A 238 0.65 17.27 -0.94
N ARG A 239 -0.19 16.29 -1.33
CA ARG A 239 -1.29 16.52 -2.27
C ARG A 239 -2.30 17.50 -1.73
N GLN A 240 -2.66 17.35 -0.46
CA GLN A 240 -3.57 18.27 0.21
C GLN A 240 -2.98 19.69 0.30
N ALA A 241 -1.69 19.83 0.60
CA ALA A 241 -1.03 21.12 0.72
C ALA A 241 -0.84 21.84 -0.64
N THR A 242 -0.57 21.08 -1.71
CA THR A 242 -0.20 21.63 -3.02
C THR A 242 -1.35 21.61 -4.04
N GLY A 243 -2.41 20.84 -3.79
CA GLY A 243 -3.48 20.57 -4.77
C GLY A 243 -3.05 19.68 -5.94
N ARG A 244 -1.79 19.24 -6.00
CA ARG A 244 -1.27 18.40 -7.08
C ARG A 244 -1.60 16.94 -6.84
N LYS A 245 -1.91 16.20 -7.92
CA LYS A 245 -2.02 14.72 -7.85
C LYS A 245 -0.66 14.06 -7.75
N ASP A 246 0.28 14.53 -8.58
CA ASP A 246 1.67 14.08 -8.59
C ASP A 246 2.54 15.01 -7.73
N VAL A 247 3.06 14.46 -6.63
CA VAL A 247 3.97 15.10 -5.67
C VAL A 247 5.35 14.42 -5.69
N GLY A 248 5.64 13.63 -6.72
CA GLY A 248 6.83 12.81 -6.84
C GLY A 248 6.81 11.56 -5.96
N TRP A 249 7.81 10.72 -6.14
CA TRP A 249 8.03 9.52 -5.34
C TRP A 249 9.52 9.36 -5.03
N ILE A 250 9.81 8.56 -4.00
CA ILE A 250 11.20 8.25 -3.64
C ILE A 250 11.70 7.09 -4.50
N ARG A 251 12.79 7.35 -5.23
CA ARG A 251 13.49 6.31 -5.97
C ARG A 251 14.21 5.37 -4.98
N PRO A 252 13.90 4.06 -4.98
CA PRO A 252 14.59 3.10 -4.14
C PRO A 252 16.04 2.93 -4.61
N ARG A 253 16.94 2.66 -3.67
CA ARG A 253 18.36 2.36 -3.92
C ARG A 253 18.69 0.96 -3.45
N PHE A 254 19.74 0.36 -4.03
CA PHE A 254 20.23 -0.92 -3.55
C PHE A 254 20.82 -0.74 -2.15
N PRO A 255 20.59 -1.68 -1.22
CA PRO A 255 19.68 -2.83 -1.32
C PRO A 255 18.22 -2.49 -0.97
N LEU A 256 17.25 -3.27 -1.47
CA LEU A 256 15.81 -3.07 -1.20
C LEU A 256 15.42 -3.28 0.27
N ASP A 257 16.13 -4.18 0.91
CA ASP A 257 16.06 -4.54 2.31
C ASP A 257 17.50 -4.52 2.84
N PRO A 258 17.75 -4.16 4.11
CA PRO A 258 19.09 -4.22 4.68
C PRO A 258 19.72 -5.60 4.50
N ILE A 259 20.95 -5.63 3.98
CA ILE A 259 21.77 -6.85 3.83
C ILE A 259 22.97 -6.69 4.75
N PRO A 260 23.26 -7.66 5.65
CA PRO A 260 24.43 -7.56 6.50
C PRO A 260 25.71 -7.61 5.66
N PHE A 261 26.75 -6.86 6.06
CA PHE A 261 28.03 -6.86 5.35
C PHE A 261 28.65 -8.26 5.23
N SER A 262 28.40 -9.15 6.20
CA SER A 262 28.84 -10.54 6.17
C SER A 262 28.26 -11.39 5.04
N ALA A 263 27.21 -10.90 4.34
CA ALA A 263 26.67 -11.57 3.15
C ALA A 263 27.52 -11.30 1.89
N PHE A 264 28.40 -10.30 1.92
CA PHE A 264 29.32 -10.01 0.84
C PHE A 264 30.66 -10.69 1.11
N PRO A 265 31.22 -11.43 0.14
CA PRO A 265 32.55 -12.00 0.31
C PRO A 265 33.58 -10.86 0.49
N PRO A 266 34.61 -11.05 1.33
CA PRO A 266 35.71 -10.10 1.39
C PRO A 266 36.29 -9.94 -0.02
N SER A 267 36.46 -8.70 -0.45
CA SER A 267 37.10 -8.42 -1.74
C SER A 267 38.58 -8.76 -1.62
N ASP A 268 39.01 -9.90 -2.15
CA ASP A 268 40.44 -10.25 -2.33
C ASP A 268 41.12 -9.39 -3.43
N GLN A 269 40.72 -8.13 -3.58
CA GLN A 269 41.41 -7.18 -4.46
C GLN A 269 42.25 -6.26 -3.60
N GLU A 270 43.54 -6.60 -3.53
CA GLU A 270 44.59 -5.64 -3.21
C GLU A 270 44.34 -4.38 -4.04
N VAL A 271 44.00 -3.29 -3.36
CA VAL A 271 44.06 -1.96 -3.94
C VAL A 271 45.54 -1.74 -4.24
N SER A 272 45.93 -1.98 -5.50
CA SER A 272 47.26 -1.65 -5.99
C SER A 272 47.55 -0.21 -5.58
N GLN A 273 48.54 -0.07 -4.70
CA GLN A 273 49.02 1.22 -4.22
C GLN A 273 49.34 2.08 -5.45
N HIS A 274 48.61 3.19 -5.59
CA HIS A 274 48.98 4.23 -6.53
C HIS A 274 50.20 4.95 -5.97
N ASP A 275 51.38 4.54 -6.44
CA ASP A 275 52.59 5.36 -6.43
C ASP A 275 52.42 6.60 -7.33
#